data_AF-A0A1V5Z7H3-F1
#
_entry.id   AF-A0A1V5Z7H3-F1
#
_cell.length_a   1.000
_cell.length_b   1.000
_cell.length_c   1.000
_cell.angle_alpha   90.00
_cell.angle_beta   90.00
_cell.angle_gamma   90.00
#
_symmetry.space_group_name_H-M   'P 1'
#
loop_
_entity.id
_entity.type
_entity.pdbx_description
1 polymer ?
#
loop_
_entity_poly.entity_id
_entity_poly.type
_entity_poly.pdbx_seq_one_letter_code
_entity_poly.pdbx_strand_id
1 'polypeptide(L)'
;MTLLHKAGTMFFENDEIIEFDINPVILYEKGAFAVDARIYVKSGETSVAKPPVILPPVPDILHPKSIAVVGASKTPGKVGYAVFRNLLNFKGKLYPVNPQAEDILGIPVYKTLSDIPEPVEMVVVAIPAPKVPEIIHEAGKLGAKVAVILTAGFRETGEEGRKLEDELLRVARETGIRIVGPNCLGIIIPPLELNATFDVQSPLSGQIGFISQSGAIITTVLDWSISRRIGFSSVISVGNQSDMGFIEYLQVLDQDPTTYAIILYVEEIRDGRNFIKYASTMRGRKPIIALKSGSSERGQEAASSHTGSLAGSFETYIAAFRQAGVIPAFSLNEAFDIARLAVSEGYPRGKRTIILTNAGGFGVLAADYAEKFGLDMINLPDGVYEELNRLLPDLWSHKNPVDLLGDSNAARFARVFDIMIKFQNFWDIAIVITAPVAMMDPKNLAHEMIRLSRFTRSMVVGCLLGGDSMKAAIDMLGEAHIPNYQDLQDAFRAVGSIISSCVVNGYEEE
;
A
#
# COMPACT_ATOMS: atom_id res chain seq x y z
N MET A 1 -38.93 -11.20 32.43
CA MET A 1 -37.50 -11.58 32.47
C MET A 1 -36.78 -10.93 31.30
N THR A 2 -35.67 -10.24 31.56
CA THR A 2 -34.83 -9.56 30.56
C THR A 2 -34.04 -10.57 29.72
N LEU A 3 -33.55 -10.17 28.54
CA LEU A 3 -32.74 -11.01 27.63
C LEU A 3 -31.55 -11.64 28.34
N LEU A 4 -30.76 -10.83 29.06
CA LEU A 4 -29.59 -11.28 29.82
C LEU A 4 -29.93 -12.28 30.92
N HIS A 5 -31.10 -12.14 31.55
CA HIS A 5 -31.56 -13.10 32.55
C HIS A 5 -31.87 -14.46 31.90
N LYS A 6 -32.57 -14.49 30.76
CA LYS A 6 -32.86 -15.75 30.06
C LYS A 6 -31.58 -16.42 29.54
N ALA A 7 -30.66 -15.62 28.99
CA ALA A 7 -29.35 -16.06 28.54
C ALA A 7 -28.52 -16.66 29.69
N GLY A 8 -28.47 -15.96 30.83
CA GLY A 8 -27.81 -16.43 32.04
C GLY A 8 -28.43 -17.72 32.57
N THR A 9 -29.75 -17.81 32.65
CA THR A 9 -30.45 -19.03 33.05
C THR A 9 -30.10 -20.21 32.14
N MET A 10 -30.16 -20.03 30.83
CA MET A 10 -29.77 -21.09 29.86
C MET A 10 -28.32 -21.55 30.04
N PHE A 11 -27.40 -20.62 30.32
CA PHE A 11 -25.99 -20.93 30.56
C PHE A 11 -25.80 -21.74 31.85
N PHE A 12 -26.45 -21.33 32.95
CA PHE A 12 -26.32 -22.02 34.25
C PHE A 12 -27.08 -23.34 34.33
N GLU A 13 -28.13 -23.53 33.54
CA GLU A 13 -28.92 -24.77 33.49
C GLU A 13 -28.35 -25.81 32.53
N ASN A 14 -27.37 -25.44 31.69
CA ASN A 14 -26.77 -26.34 30.70
C ASN A 14 -25.27 -26.55 30.98
N ASP A 15 -24.97 -27.67 31.64
CA ASP A 15 -23.60 -28.08 32.01
C ASP A 15 -22.68 -28.35 30.81
N GLU A 16 -23.22 -28.44 29.59
CA GLU A 16 -22.45 -28.60 28.36
C GLU A 16 -21.90 -27.26 27.87
N ILE A 17 -22.49 -26.12 28.23
CA ILE A 17 -22.01 -24.81 27.77
C ILE A 17 -20.83 -24.34 28.63
N ILE A 18 -19.70 -24.04 27.99
CA ILE A 18 -18.47 -23.55 28.63
C ILE A 18 -18.40 -22.02 28.60
N GLU A 19 -18.78 -21.43 27.47
CA GLU A 19 -18.73 -19.99 27.25
C GLU A 19 -19.94 -19.58 26.42
N PHE A 20 -20.52 -18.43 26.75
CA PHE A 20 -21.59 -17.82 26.00
C PHE A 20 -21.31 -16.33 25.83
N ASP A 21 -20.95 -15.94 24.62
CA ASP A 21 -20.68 -14.56 24.22
C ASP A 21 -21.88 -14.00 23.44
N ILE A 22 -22.32 -12.79 23.78
CA ILE A 22 -23.44 -12.10 23.12
C ILE A 22 -22.92 -10.75 22.65
N ASN A 23 -22.81 -10.57 21.33
CA ASN A 23 -22.18 -9.37 20.80
C ASN A 23 -22.69 -8.99 19.40
N PRO A 24 -23.25 -7.78 19.20
CA PRO A 24 -23.64 -6.78 20.20
C PRO A 24 -25.01 -7.06 20.83
N VAL A 25 -25.23 -6.51 22.03
CA VAL A 25 -26.56 -6.30 22.60
C VAL A 25 -26.98 -4.85 22.33
N ILE A 26 -28.01 -4.66 21.51
CA ILE A 26 -28.56 -3.34 21.20
C ILE A 26 -29.73 -3.04 22.12
N LEU A 27 -29.74 -1.86 22.74
CA LEU A 27 -30.82 -1.38 23.59
C LEU A 27 -31.77 -0.47 22.79
N TYR A 28 -33.07 -0.72 22.91
CA TYR A 28 -34.16 0.08 22.35
C TYR A 28 -35.06 0.59 23.47
N GLU A 29 -35.92 1.57 23.17
CA GLU A 29 -36.86 2.16 24.15
C GLU A 29 -37.76 1.12 24.84
N LYS A 30 -38.03 -0.03 24.19
CA LYS A 30 -38.91 -1.09 24.68
C LYS A 30 -38.20 -2.43 24.95
N GLY A 31 -36.87 -2.49 24.97
CA GLY A 31 -36.15 -3.74 25.28
C GLY A 31 -34.72 -3.81 24.77
N ALA A 32 -34.13 -5.00 24.82
CA ALA A 32 -32.79 -5.27 24.30
C ALA A 32 -32.84 -6.44 23.31
N PHE A 33 -32.01 -6.39 22.27
CA PHE A 33 -31.90 -7.42 21.24
C PHE A 33 -30.44 -7.86 21.08
N ALA A 34 -30.18 -9.17 21.04
CA ALA A 34 -28.88 -9.72 20.70
C ALA A 34 -28.80 -9.87 19.17
N VAL A 35 -27.79 -9.26 18.55
CA VAL A 35 -27.59 -9.36 17.09
C VAL A 35 -26.93 -10.68 16.71
N ASP A 36 -25.96 -11.11 17.52
CA ASP A 36 -25.28 -12.40 17.37
C ASP A 36 -24.96 -12.99 18.76
N ALA A 37 -24.77 -14.30 18.80
CA ALA A 37 -24.29 -14.98 20.00
C ALA A 37 -23.47 -16.22 19.66
N ARG A 38 -22.34 -16.39 20.35
CA ARG A 38 -21.43 -17.52 20.20
C ARG A 38 -21.44 -18.39 21.46
N ILE A 39 -21.68 -19.68 21.30
CA ILE A 39 -21.73 -20.66 22.39
C ILE A 39 -20.58 -21.66 22.19
N TYR A 40 -19.71 -21.80 23.18
CA TYR A 40 -18.79 -22.94 23.27
C TYR A 40 -19.42 -24.02 24.12
N VAL A 41 -19.46 -25.24 23.60
CA VAL A 41 -19.89 -26.42 24.34
C VAL A 41 -18.71 -27.36 24.61
N LYS A 42 -18.80 -28.16 25.68
CA LYS A 42 -17.90 -29.27 26.00
C LYS A 42 -18.00 -30.29 24.87
N SER A 43 -17.13 -30.18 23.88
CA SER A 43 -17.02 -31.19 22.83
C SER A 43 -16.41 -32.47 23.42
N GLY A 44 -17.15 -33.58 23.32
CA GLY A 44 -16.64 -34.93 23.58
C GLY A 44 -15.66 -35.43 22.50
N GLU A 45 -15.48 -34.65 21.43
CA GLU A 45 -14.45 -34.88 20.42
C GLU A 45 -13.46 -33.72 20.47
N THR A 46 -12.30 -33.95 21.08
CA THR A 46 -11.12 -33.15 20.79
C THR A 46 -10.92 -33.16 19.28
N SER A 47 -11.29 -32.06 18.62
CA SER A 47 -10.74 -31.68 17.32
C SER A 47 -9.23 -31.85 17.44
N VAL A 48 -8.71 -32.95 16.88
CA VAL A 48 -7.28 -33.16 16.78
C VAL A 48 -6.79 -31.99 15.95
N ALA A 49 -6.10 -31.05 16.60
CA ALA A 49 -5.49 -29.92 15.91
C ALA A 49 -4.68 -30.51 14.75
N LYS A 50 -5.12 -30.26 13.51
CA LYS A 50 -4.38 -30.71 12.33
C LYS A 50 -2.93 -30.24 12.52
N PRO A 51 -1.93 -31.13 12.40
CA PRO A 51 -0.54 -30.73 12.56
C PRO A 51 -0.26 -29.52 11.66
N PRO A 52 0.53 -28.54 12.14
CA PRO A 52 0.79 -27.33 11.38
C PRO A 52 1.36 -27.71 10.03
N VAL A 53 0.71 -27.23 8.95
CA VAL A 53 1.20 -27.44 7.59
C VAL A 53 2.49 -26.65 7.45
N ILE A 54 3.63 -27.34 7.31
CA ILE A 54 4.91 -26.71 7.05
C ILE A 54 4.94 -26.33 5.56
N LEU A 55 4.79 -25.04 5.27
CA LEU A 55 4.90 -24.53 3.92
C LEU A 55 6.38 -24.34 3.52
N PRO A 56 6.70 -24.43 2.23
CA PRO A 56 8.03 -24.05 1.74
C PRO A 56 8.35 -22.58 2.09
N PRO A 57 9.63 -22.21 2.20
CA PRO A 57 10.03 -20.82 2.39
C PRO A 57 9.43 -19.89 1.34
N VAL A 58 9.24 -18.63 1.70
CA VAL A 58 8.80 -17.61 0.75
C VAL A 58 9.89 -17.40 -0.31
N PRO A 59 9.61 -17.64 -1.61
CA PRO A 59 10.60 -17.49 -2.66
C PRO A 59 10.88 -16.02 -2.94
N ASP A 60 12.06 -15.75 -3.51
CA ASP A 60 12.32 -14.46 -4.13
C ASP A 60 11.53 -14.36 -5.44
N ILE A 61 10.46 -13.57 -5.41
CA ILE A 61 9.62 -13.27 -6.57
C ILE A 61 10.04 -11.98 -7.29
N LEU A 62 10.96 -11.20 -6.70
CA LEU A 62 11.37 -9.91 -7.23
C LEU A 62 12.50 -10.04 -8.25
N HIS A 63 13.32 -11.09 -8.18
CA HIS A 63 14.51 -11.26 -9.04
C HIS A 63 14.57 -12.60 -9.78
N PRO A 64 13.50 -13.05 -10.48
CA PRO A 64 13.60 -14.25 -11.29
C PRO A 64 14.59 -14.03 -12.45
N LYS A 65 15.36 -15.06 -12.78
CA LYS A 65 16.30 -15.07 -13.93
C LYS A 65 15.71 -15.73 -15.16
N SER A 66 14.66 -16.53 -14.99
CA SER A 66 13.98 -17.26 -16.05
C SER A 66 12.47 -17.33 -15.81
N ILE A 67 11.69 -17.03 -16.86
CA ILE A 67 10.23 -17.01 -16.83
C ILE A 67 9.70 -17.85 -17.99
N ALA A 68 8.80 -18.80 -17.68
CA ALA A 68 7.99 -19.46 -18.71
C ALA A 68 6.55 -18.94 -18.69
N VAL A 69 5.99 -18.67 -19.87
CA VAL A 69 4.59 -18.21 -20.01
C VAL A 69 3.77 -19.33 -20.62
N VAL A 70 3.02 -20.02 -19.77
CA VAL A 70 2.12 -21.12 -20.16
C VAL A 70 0.78 -20.56 -20.58
N GLY A 71 0.41 -20.80 -21.85
CA GLY A 71 -0.73 -20.14 -22.48
C GLY A 71 -0.35 -18.90 -23.28
N ALA A 72 0.96 -18.67 -23.52
CA ALA A 72 1.43 -17.68 -24.48
C ALA A 72 0.69 -17.85 -25.81
N SER A 73 0.37 -16.75 -26.49
CA SER A 73 -0.47 -16.78 -27.69
C SER A 73 0.03 -15.79 -28.72
N LYS A 74 -0.14 -16.11 -30.01
CA LYS A 74 0.05 -15.17 -31.13
C LYS A 74 -1.18 -14.30 -31.43
N THR A 75 -2.33 -14.65 -30.85
CA THR A 75 -3.60 -13.97 -31.09
C THR A 75 -3.75 -12.74 -30.17
N PRO A 76 -3.79 -11.51 -30.72
CA PRO A 76 -4.08 -10.31 -29.94
C PRO A 76 -5.43 -10.42 -29.21
N GLY A 77 -5.52 -9.82 -28.02
CA GLY A 77 -6.72 -9.86 -27.17
C GLY A 77 -6.80 -11.05 -26.22
N LYS A 78 -5.96 -12.09 -26.38
CA LYS A 78 -5.82 -13.14 -25.36
C LYS A 78 -4.90 -12.68 -24.22
N VAL A 79 -5.21 -13.07 -22.98
CA VAL A 79 -4.39 -12.78 -21.79
C VAL A 79 -2.93 -13.21 -22.00
N GLY A 80 -2.71 -14.45 -22.44
CA GLY A 80 -1.34 -14.94 -22.67
C GLY A 80 -0.59 -14.24 -23.81
N TYR A 81 -1.27 -13.59 -24.76
CA TYR A 81 -0.61 -12.69 -25.71
C TYR A 81 -0.14 -11.41 -25.03
N ALA A 82 -1.02 -10.77 -24.25
CA ALA A 82 -0.70 -9.52 -23.55
C ALA A 82 0.46 -9.69 -22.56
N VAL A 83 0.43 -10.76 -21.75
CA VAL A 83 1.49 -11.09 -20.79
C VAL A 83 2.82 -11.31 -21.48
N PHE A 84 2.85 -12.16 -22.52
CA PHE A 84 4.09 -12.44 -23.23
C PHE A 84 4.67 -11.19 -23.90
N ARG A 85 3.82 -10.37 -24.53
CA ARG A 85 4.20 -9.06 -25.08
C ARG A 85 4.81 -8.16 -24.00
N ASN A 86 4.18 -8.06 -22.83
CA ASN A 86 4.64 -7.21 -21.74
C ASN A 86 5.99 -7.66 -21.14
N LEU A 87 6.30 -8.95 -21.24
CA LEU A 87 7.58 -9.52 -20.80
C LEU A 87 8.70 -9.43 -21.85
N LEU A 88 8.47 -8.96 -23.08
CA LEU A 88 9.51 -8.92 -24.11
C LEU A 88 10.74 -8.08 -23.74
N ASN A 89 10.59 -7.09 -22.86
CA ASN A 89 11.70 -6.25 -22.39
C ASN A 89 12.46 -6.84 -21.20
N PHE A 90 11.92 -7.88 -20.56
CA PHE A 90 12.56 -8.57 -19.44
C PHE A 90 13.95 -9.06 -19.82
N LYS A 91 14.94 -8.78 -18.98
CA LYS A 91 16.35 -9.06 -19.27
C LYS A 91 16.77 -10.50 -19.01
N GLY A 92 15.95 -11.28 -18.31
CA GLY A 92 16.19 -12.70 -18.07
C GLY A 92 15.76 -13.57 -19.25
N LYS A 93 15.78 -14.88 -19.04
CA LYS A 93 15.36 -15.85 -20.06
C LYS A 93 13.84 -15.95 -20.10
N LEU A 94 13.25 -15.90 -21.29
CA LEU A 94 11.81 -15.90 -21.48
C LEU A 94 11.38 -17.03 -22.43
N TYR A 95 10.50 -17.91 -21.97
CA TYR A 95 10.08 -19.09 -22.72
C TYR A 95 8.56 -19.09 -22.97
N PRO A 96 8.08 -18.90 -24.20
CA PRO A 96 6.66 -19.08 -24.52
C PRO A 96 6.33 -20.57 -24.61
N VAL A 97 5.25 -20.99 -23.94
CA VAL A 97 4.74 -22.37 -24.00
C VAL A 97 3.36 -22.38 -24.63
N ASN A 98 3.24 -23.02 -25.79
CA ASN A 98 1.99 -23.19 -26.53
C ASN A 98 2.04 -24.45 -27.41
N PRO A 99 1.04 -25.35 -27.33
CA PRO A 99 1.07 -26.63 -28.05
C PRO A 99 0.91 -26.49 -29.57
N GLN A 100 0.38 -25.38 -30.07
CA GLN A 100 0.03 -25.22 -31.48
C GLN A 100 0.97 -24.26 -32.23
N ALA A 101 1.45 -23.20 -31.58
CA ALA A 101 2.30 -22.20 -32.23
C ALA A 101 3.71 -22.74 -32.52
N GLU A 102 4.36 -22.18 -33.54
CA GLU A 102 5.78 -22.41 -33.86
C GLU A 102 6.64 -21.28 -33.30
N ASP A 103 6.21 -20.03 -33.52
CA ASP A 103 6.74 -18.83 -32.88
C ASP A 103 5.61 -17.96 -32.28
N ILE A 104 5.94 -17.14 -31.29
CA ILE A 104 5.09 -16.08 -30.75
C ILE A 104 5.93 -14.81 -30.68
N LEU A 105 5.49 -13.75 -31.37
CA LEU A 105 6.20 -12.46 -31.44
C LEU A 105 7.68 -12.62 -31.85
N GLY A 106 7.97 -13.56 -32.75
CA GLY A 106 9.32 -13.84 -33.24
C GLY A 106 10.19 -14.69 -32.30
N ILE A 107 9.66 -15.17 -31.17
CA ILE A 107 10.36 -16.05 -30.24
C ILE A 107 9.91 -17.50 -30.44
N PRO A 108 10.85 -18.47 -30.60
CA PRO A 108 10.53 -19.89 -30.71
C PRO A 108 9.74 -20.42 -29.50
N VAL A 109 8.78 -21.29 -29.76
CA VAL A 109 7.82 -21.80 -28.77
C VAL A 109 8.13 -23.24 -28.37
N TYR A 110 7.96 -23.54 -27.08
CA TYR A 110 7.95 -24.90 -26.56
C TYR A 110 6.53 -25.46 -26.51
N LYS A 111 6.37 -26.74 -26.88
CA LYS A 111 5.04 -27.37 -26.97
C LYS A 111 4.46 -27.68 -25.60
N THR A 112 5.30 -28.15 -24.70
CA THR A 112 5.02 -28.39 -23.29
C THR A 112 6.01 -27.63 -22.43
N LEU A 113 5.68 -27.46 -21.15
CA LEU A 113 6.59 -26.80 -20.22
C LEU A 113 7.85 -27.66 -20.02
N SER A 114 7.68 -28.97 -19.99
CA SER A 114 8.75 -29.98 -19.85
C SER A 114 9.77 -30.00 -21.01
N ASP A 115 9.46 -29.41 -22.17
CA ASP A 115 10.38 -29.34 -23.31
C ASP A 115 11.48 -28.28 -23.14
N ILE A 116 11.36 -27.40 -22.12
CA ILE A 116 12.35 -26.34 -21.88
C ILE A 116 13.65 -26.98 -21.35
N PRO A 117 14.80 -26.80 -22.02
CA PRO A 117 16.05 -27.50 -21.67
C PRO A 117 16.77 -26.89 -20.46
N GLU A 118 16.34 -25.72 -20.00
CA GLU A 118 16.98 -24.94 -18.94
C GLU A 118 16.05 -24.76 -17.73
N PRO A 119 16.60 -24.59 -16.51
CA PRO A 119 15.77 -24.37 -15.32
C PRO A 119 14.90 -23.10 -15.43
N VAL A 120 13.64 -23.25 -15.03
CA VAL A 120 12.66 -22.16 -14.98
C VAL A 120 12.43 -21.78 -13.52
N GLU A 121 12.66 -20.52 -13.15
CA GLU A 121 12.49 -20.06 -11.76
C GLU A 121 11.04 -19.63 -11.46
N MET A 122 10.37 -19.04 -12.46
CA MET A 122 8.98 -18.55 -12.38
C MET A 122 8.14 -19.03 -13.56
N VAL A 123 6.92 -19.47 -13.29
CA VAL A 123 5.94 -19.84 -14.34
C VAL A 123 4.72 -18.93 -14.25
N VAL A 124 4.37 -18.26 -15.36
CA VAL A 124 3.15 -17.46 -15.48
C VAL A 124 2.11 -18.28 -16.23
N VAL A 125 0.93 -18.48 -15.64
CA VAL A 125 -0.10 -19.40 -16.13
C VAL A 125 -1.34 -18.63 -16.57
N ALA A 126 -1.68 -18.76 -17.86
CA ALA A 126 -2.81 -18.11 -18.51
C ALA A 126 -3.63 -19.10 -19.38
N ILE A 127 -3.89 -20.29 -18.83
CA ILE A 127 -4.67 -21.37 -19.47
C ILE A 127 -5.94 -21.69 -18.66
N PRO A 128 -6.92 -22.46 -19.19
CA PRO A 128 -8.13 -22.81 -18.45
C PRO A 128 -7.86 -23.53 -17.10
N ALA A 129 -8.62 -23.18 -16.06
CA ALA A 129 -8.41 -23.60 -14.67
C ALA A 129 -8.21 -25.13 -14.47
N PRO A 130 -8.99 -26.03 -15.12
CA PRO A 130 -8.84 -27.47 -14.90
C PRO A 130 -7.47 -28.05 -15.28
N LYS A 131 -6.69 -27.34 -16.12
CA LYS A 131 -5.36 -27.77 -16.55
C LYS A 131 -4.23 -27.21 -15.68
N VAL A 132 -4.53 -26.26 -14.80
CA VAL A 132 -3.51 -25.56 -14.01
C VAL A 132 -2.77 -26.51 -13.06
N PRO A 133 -3.42 -27.46 -12.32
CA PRO A 133 -2.69 -28.38 -11.46
C PRO A 133 -1.63 -29.22 -12.18
N GLU A 134 -1.92 -29.68 -13.41
CA GLU A 134 -0.96 -30.43 -14.25
C GLU A 134 0.29 -29.58 -14.56
N ILE A 135 0.08 -28.30 -14.91
CA ILE A 135 1.18 -27.36 -15.17
C ILE A 135 2.02 -27.08 -13.93
N ILE A 136 1.41 -26.98 -12.74
CA ILE A 136 2.16 -26.80 -11.49
C ILE A 136 3.03 -28.03 -11.21
N HIS A 137 2.51 -29.23 -11.45
CA HIS A 137 3.29 -30.45 -11.31
C HIS A 137 4.50 -30.49 -12.26
N GLU A 138 4.31 -30.11 -13.54
CA GLU A 138 5.42 -29.98 -14.50
C GLU A 138 6.43 -28.91 -14.08
N ALA A 139 5.95 -27.72 -13.67
CA ALA A 139 6.79 -26.61 -13.22
C ALA A 139 7.67 -27.03 -12.04
N GLY A 140 7.12 -27.81 -11.11
CA GLY A 140 7.85 -28.31 -9.95
C GLY A 140 9.03 -29.17 -10.33
N LYS A 141 8.85 -30.05 -11.33
CA LYS A 141 9.92 -30.91 -11.86
C LYS A 141 11.05 -30.13 -12.54
N LEU A 142 10.74 -28.97 -13.11
CA LEU A 142 11.73 -28.06 -13.71
C LEU A 142 12.41 -27.13 -12.71
N GLY A 143 12.07 -27.26 -11.43
CA GLY A 143 12.69 -26.50 -10.34
C GLY A 143 12.09 -25.11 -10.11
N ALA A 144 10.94 -24.80 -10.71
CA ALA A 144 10.25 -23.54 -10.45
C ALA A 144 9.94 -23.38 -8.96
N LYS A 145 10.08 -22.16 -8.46
CA LYS A 145 9.83 -21.83 -7.05
C LYS A 145 8.50 -21.12 -6.87
N VAL A 146 8.03 -20.44 -7.91
CA VAL A 146 6.80 -19.67 -7.88
C VAL A 146 6.00 -19.85 -9.17
N ALA A 147 4.68 -19.95 -9.02
CA ALA A 147 3.73 -19.87 -10.10
C ALA A 147 2.81 -18.65 -9.94
N VAL A 148 2.77 -17.79 -10.96
CA VAL A 148 1.85 -16.66 -11.05
C VAL A 148 0.64 -17.08 -11.87
N ILE A 149 -0.48 -17.34 -11.19
CA ILE A 149 -1.67 -17.92 -11.83
C ILE A 149 -2.69 -16.81 -12.10
N LEU A 150 -2.77 -16.39 -13.35
CA LEU A 150 -3.68 -15.32 -13.79
C LEU A 150 -5.12 -15.84 -13.95
N THR A 151 -5.22 -17.14 -14.22
CA THR A 151 -6.46 -17.86 -14.48
C THR A 151 -7.46 -17.74 -13.33
N ALA A 152 -8.70 -17.35 -13.66
CA ALA A 152 -9.89 -17.48 -12.83
C ALA A 152 -10.60 -18.84 -13.06
N GLY A 153 -11.65 -19.12 -12.32
CA GLY A 153 -12.39 -20.40 -12.29
C GLY A 153 -12.10 -21.27 -11.07
N PHE A 154 -11.67 -20.67 -9.95
CA PHE A 154 -11.35 -21.36 -8.70
C PHE A 154 -12.41 -21.06 -7.65
N ARG A 155 -12.05 -20.89 -6.37
CA ARG A 155 -13.04 -20.83 -5.28
C ARG A 155 -14.10 -19.74 -5.45
N GLU A 156 -13.80 -18.68 -6.20
CA GLU A 156 -14.72 -17.58 -6.49
C GLU A 156 -15.93 -18.02 -7.33
N THR A 157 -15.86 -19.21 -7.96
CA THR A 157 -16.98 -19.78 -8.72
C THR A 157 -17.80 -20.81 -7.92
N GLY A 158 -17.56 -20.94 -6.61
CA GLY A 158 -18.30 -21.84 -5.72
C GLY A 158 -17.61 -23.19 -5.48
N GLU A 159 -18.40 -24.21 -5.12
CA GLU A 159 -17.89 -25.48 -4.56
C GLU A 159 -16.96 -26.27 -5.49
N GLU A 160 -17.30 -26.37 -6.79
CA GLU A 160 -16.43 -27.07 -7.75
C GLU A 160 -15.10 -26.35 -7.97
N GLY A 161 -15.14 -25.01 -8.00
CA GLY A 161 -13.93 -24.20 -8.08
C GLY A 161 -13.09 -24.28 -6.81
N ARG A 162 -13.71 -24.42 -5.64
CA ARG A 162 -13.02 -24.67 -4.38
C ARG A 162 -12.29 -26.02 -4.39
N LYS A 163 -12.94 -27.10 -4.85
CA LYS A 163 -12.28 -28.42 -4.99
C LYS A 163 -11.07 -28.35 -5.93
N LEU A 164 -11.19 -27.60 -7.02
CA LEU A 164 -10.08 -27.38 -7.95
C LEU A 164 -8.94 -26.56 -7.31
N GLU A 165 -9.26 -25.55 -6.49
CA GLU A 165 -8.27 -24.80 -5.71
C GLU A 165 -7.57 -25.66 -4.66
N ASP A 166 -8.31 -26.54 -3.98
CA ASP A 166 -7.75 -27.49 -3.01
C ASP A 166 -6.77 -28.48 -3.69
N GLU A 167 -7.12 -28.97 -4.88
CA GLU A 167 -6.24 -29.81 -5.70
C GLU A 167 -4.98 -29.06 -6.16
N LEU A 168 -5.14 -27.81 -6.62
CA LEU A 168 -4.02 -26.93 -6.96
C LEU A 168 -3.05 -26.77 -5.78
N LEU A 169 -3.58 -26.49 -4.58
CA LEU A 169 -2.76 -26.33 -3.37
C LEU A 169 -2.09 -27.64 -2.94
N ARG A 170 -2.75 -28.79 -3.13
CA ARG A 170 -2.15 -30.12 -2.88
C ARG A 170 -0.91 -30.31 -3.76
N VAL A 171 -1.04 -30.08 -5.07
CA VAL A 171 0.07 -30.22 -6.03
C VAL A 171 1.19 -29.22 -5.76
N ALA A 172 0.86 -27.98 -5.42
CA ALA A 172 1.85 -26.97 -5.05
C ALA A 172 2.69 -27.40 -3.83
N ARG A 173 2.05 -28.00 -2.82
CA ARG A 173 2.75 -28.54 -1.64
C ARG A 173 3.65 -29.73 -1.97
N GLU A 174 3.20 -30.63 -2.84
CA GLU A 174 4.00 -31.80 -3.27
C GLU A 174 5.25 -31.40 -4.03
N THR A 175 5.18 -30.31 -4.81
CA THR A 175 6.29 -29.81 -5.61
C THR A 175 7.18 -28.80 -4.88
N GLY A 176 6.68 -28.20 -3.81
CA GLY A 176 7.33 -27.09 -3.10
C GLY A 176 7.20 -25.74 -3.80
N ILE A 177 6.35 -25.63 -4.84
CA ILE A 177 6.04 -24.35 -5.51
C ILE A 177 5.14 -23.51 -4.61
N ARG A 178 5.41 -22.20 -4.57
CA ARG A 178 4.48 -21.22 -4.00
C ARG A 178 3.62 -20.55 -5.08
N ILE A 179 2.41 -20.15 -4.73
CA ILE A 179 1.43 -19.58 -5.68
C ILE A 179 1.15 -18.11 -5.38
N VAL A 180 1.27 -17.28 -6.43
CA VAL A 180 0.66 -15.94 -6.51
C VAL A 180 -0.69 -16.07 -7.22
N GLY A 181 -1.76 -15.56 -6.61
CA GLY A 181 -3.14 -15.76 -7.07
C GLY A 181 -3.82 -17.00 -6.43
N PRO A 182 -4.59 -17.79 -7.19
CA PRO A 182 -4.98 -17.61 -8.59
C PRO A 182 -5.91 -16.40 -8.78
N ASN A 183 -6.52 -16.25 -9.96
CA ASN A 183 -7.43 -15.15 -10.28
C ASN A 183 -6.80 -13.78 -9.94
N CYS A 184 -5.61 -13.54 -10.46
CA CYS A 184 -4.86 -12.31 -10.21
C CYS A 184 -4.48 -11.63 -11.52
N LEU A 185 -4.12 -10.35 -11.43
CA LEU A 185 -3.56 -9.60 -12.56
C LEU A 185 -2.11 -10.02 -12.85
N GLY A 186 -1.38 -10.52 -11.85
CA GLY A 186 0.03 -10.89 -11.90
C GLY A 186 0.93 -9.96 -11.09
N ILE A 187 2.20 -9.89 -11.47
CA ILE A 187 3.21 -9.06 -10.79
C ILE A 187 3.95 -8.16 -11.79
N ILE A 188 4.38 -6.98 -11.33
CA ILE A 188 5.20 -6.04 -12.07
C ILE A 188 6.37 -5.60 -11.20
N ILE A 189 7.59 -5.76 -11.69
CA ILE A 189 8.83 -5.26 -11.07
C ILE A 189 9.44 -4.25 -12.05
N PRO A 190 9.06 -2.95 -11.98
CA PRO A 190 9.49 -1.96 -12.97
C PRO A 190 11.02 -1.81 -13.11
N PRO A 191 11.83 -1.86 -12.03
CA PRO A 191 13.30 -1.83 -12.16
C PRO A 191 13.90 -2.94 -13.04
N LEU A 192 13.21 -4.08 -13.18
CA LEU A 192 13.66 -5.22 -13.99
C LEU A 192 12.98 -5.32 -15.35
N GLU A 193 12.14 -4.33 -15.70
CA GLU A 193 11.26 -4.37 -16.88
C GLU A 193 10.41 -5.68 -16.93
N LEU A 194 10.12 -6.24 -15.75
CA LEU A 194 9.31 -7.43 -15.60
C LEU A 194 7.85 -6.99 -15.43
N ASN A 195 7.02 -7.24 -16.45
CA ASN A 195 5.58 -7.05 -16.37
C ASN A 195 4.88 -8.36 -16.74
N ALA A 196 4.66 -9.21 -15.73
CA ALA A 196 3.99 -10.50 -15.86
C ALA A 196 2.46 -10.36 -15.73
N THR A 197 1.90 -9.28 -16.27
CA THR A 197 0.47 -8.99 -16.25
C THR A 197 -0.07 -8.79 -17.65
N PHE A 198 -1.40 -8.72 -17.77
CA PHE A 198 -2.10 -8.35 -19.00
C PHE A 198 -2.51 -6.87 -19.03
N ASP A 199 -1.87 -6.01 -18.24
CA ASP A 199 -2.14 -4.57 -18.25
C ASP A 199 -1.66 -3.92 -19.55
N VAL A 200 -2.18 -2.72 -19.84
CA VAL A 200 -1.92 -1.98 -21.08
C VAL A 200 -0.53 -1.37 -21.13
N GLN A 201 0.05 -1.04 -19.97
CA GLN A 201 1.35 -0.38 -19.86
C GLN A 201 2.07 -0.75 -18.57
N SER A 202 3.40 -0.60 -18.57
CA SER A 202 4.22 -0.72 -17.37
C SER A 202 4.32 0.64 -16.67
N PRO A 203 4.27 0.70 -15.32
CA PRO A 203 4.41 1.95 -14.59
C PRO A 203 5.88 2.38 -14.51
N LEU A 204 6.11 3.59 -14.01
CA LEU A 204 7.46 4.10 -13.77
C LEU A 204 8.14 3.31 -12.64
N SER A 205 9.47 3.21 -12.72
CA SER A 205 10.28 2.73 -11.59
C SER A 205 10.31 3.75 -10.46
N GLY A 206 10.24 3.28 -9.22
CA GLY A 206 10.31 4.09 -8.01
C GLY A 206 10.48 3.22 -6.77
N GLN A 207 10.00 3.72 -5.63
CA GLN A 207 10.29 3.13 -4.31
C GLN A 207 9.05 2.67 -3.54
N ILE A 208 7.88 2.69 -4.18
CA ILE A 208 6.61 2.26 -3.57
C ILE A 208 6.32 0.83 -3.97
N GLY A 209 6.17 -0.06 -2.99
CA GLY A 209 5.58 -1.38 -3.19
C GLY A 209 4.06 -1.27 -3.13
N PHE A 210 3.34 -1.80 -4.12
CA PHE A 210 1.88 -1.77 -4.13
C PHE A 210 1.29 -3.18 -4.21
N ILE A 211 0.60 -3.59 -3.15
CA ILE A 211 -0.03 -4.91 -3.03
C ILE A 211 -1.55 -4.73 -3.00
N SER A 212 -2.27 -5.37 -3.91
CA SER A 212 -3.73 -5.21 -4.01
C SER A 212 -4.42 -6.53 -4.30
N GLN A 213 -5.52 -6.79 -3.57
CA GLN A 213 -6.45 -7.88 -3.88
C GLN A 213 -7.30 -7.61 -5.13
N SER A 214 -7.50 -6.34 -5.51
CA SER A 214 -8.28 -5.98 -6.70
C SER A 214 -7.38 -5.65 -7.88
N GLY A 215 -7.51 -6.43 -8.97
CA GLY A 215 -6.81 -6.17 -10.23
C GLY A 215 -7.25 -4.87 -10.91
N ALA A 216 -8.54 -4.54 -10.88
CA ALA A 216 -9.06 -3.30 -11.47
C ALA A 216 -8.54 -2.04 -10.76
N ILE A 217 -8.35 -2.12 -9.44
CA ILE A 217 -7.69 -1.06 -8.68
C ILE A 217 -6.24 -0.90 -9.14
N ILE A 218 -5.51 -2.01 -9.36
CA ILE A 218 -4.16 -1.94 -9.90
C ILE A 218 -4.15 -1.24 -11.25
N THR A 219 -4.88 -1.73 -12.25
CA THR A 219 -4.83 -1.17 -13.61
C THR A 219 -5.19 0.32 -13.62
N THR A 220 -6.18 0.73 -12.82
CA THR A 220 -6.57 2.14 -12.68
C THR A 220 -5.45 2.97 -12.08
N VAL A 221 -4.85 2.48 -10.99
CA VAL A 221 -3.72 3.14 -10.32
C VAL A 221 -2.52 3.28 -11.24
N LEU A 222 -2.14 2.23 -11.95
CA LEU A 222 -1.00 2.27 -12.85
C LEU A 222 -1.20 3.29 -13.97
N ASP A 223 -2.41 3.40 -14.51
CA ASP A 223 -2.73 4.38 -15.55
C ASP A 223 -2.51 5.83 -15.10
N TRP A 224 -3.16 6.26 -14.02
CA TRP A 224 -3.01 7.65 -13.57
C TRP A 224 -1.66 7.92 -12.90
N SER A 225 -0.97 6.90 -12.37
CA SER A 225 0.33 7.05 -11.70
C SER A 225 1.41 7.66 -12.61
N ILE A 226 1.39 7.34 -13.91
CA ILE A 226 2.36 7.83 -14.89
C ILE A 226 2.27 9.35 -15.02
N SER A 227 1.04 9.87 -15.18
CA SER A 227 0.80 11.32 -15.27
C SER A 227 1.20 12.07 -14.00
N ARG A 228 1.10 11.41 -12.84
CA ARG A 228 1.49 11.95 -11.53
C ARG A 228 2.94 11.65 -11.14
N ARG A 229 3.69 11.01 -12.04
CA ARG A 229 5.09 10.59 -11.85
C ARG A 229 5.31 9.78 -10.57
N ILE A 230 4.34 8.93 -10.23
CA ILE A 230 4.48 7.98 -9.12
C ILE A 230 5.11 6.71 -9.67
N GLY A 231 6.26 6.35 -9.11
CA GLY A 231 6.99 5.13 -9.48
C GLY A 231 6.87 4.03 -8.43
N PHE A 232 6.99 2.79 -8.87
CA PHE A 232 6.86 1.60 -8.02
C PHE A 232 8.16 0.79 -8.03
N SER A 233 8.50 0.22 -6.87
CA SER A 233 9.52 -0.84 -6.78
C SER A 233 8.93 -2.18 -7.22
N SER A 234 7.67 -2.42 -6.84
CA SER A 234 6.91 -3.62 -7.18
C SER A 234 5.41 -3.35 -7.16
N VAL A 235 4.67 -4.10 -7.97
CA VAL A 235 3.21 -4.17 -7.97
C VAL A 235 2.80 -5.62 -7.95
N ILE A 236 2.02 -6.03 -6.95
CA ILE A 236 1.65 -7.42 -6.72
C ILE A 236 0.13 -7.52 -6.62
N SER A 237 -0.47 -8.24 -7.57
CA SER A 237 -1.87 -8.64 -7.48
C SER A 237 -2.01 -9.92 -6.67
N VAL A 238 -2.71 -9.83 -5.56
CA VAL A 238 -2.90 -10.95 -4.63
C VAL A 238 -3.89 -11.97 -5.19
N GLY A 239 -4.94 -11.50 -5.87
CA GLY A 239 -6.05 -12.33 -6.33
C GLY A 239 -6.72 -13.07 -5.18
N ASN A 240 -6.97 -14.37 -5.37
CA ASN A 240 -7.58 -15.22 -4.36
C ASN A 240 -6.71 -15.41 -3.10
N GLN A 241 -5.43 -15.06 -3.04
CA GLN A 241 -4.64 -15.27 -1.81
C GLN A 241 -4.64 -16.74 -1.32
N SER A 242 -4.60 -17.71 -2.23
CA SER A 242 -4.81 -19.11 -1.87
C SER A 242 -3.61 -19.74 -1.18
N ASP A 243 -2.41 -19.28 -1.54
CA ASP A 243 -1.16 -19.64 -0.87
C ASP A 243 -0.43 -18.39 -0.34
N MET A 244 0.22 -17.61 -1.20
CA MET A 244 0.88 -16.37 -0.76
C MET A 244 -0.14 -15.24 -0.57
N GLY A 245 -0.05 -14.55 0.56
CA GLY A 245 -0.84 -13.37 0.87
C GLY A 245 -0.02 -12.21 1.40
N PHE A 246 -0.70 -11.28 2.07
CA PHE A 246 -0.08 -10.05 2.55
C PHE A 246 1.16 -10.30 3.42
N ILE A 247 1.17 -11.35 4.24
CA ILE A 247 2.32 -11.65 5.12
C ILE A 247 3.54 -12.02 4.27
N GLU A 248 3.39 -12.94 3.32
CA GLU A 248 4.48 -13.37 2.45
C GLU A 248 4.98 -12.23 1.55
N TYR A 249 4.06 -11.41 1.01
CA TYR A 249 4.46 -10.26 0.20
C TYR A 249 5.15 -9.18 1.04
N LEU A 250 4.71 -8.93 2.28
CA LEU A 250 5.43 -8.06 3.20
C LEU A 250 6.82 -8.62 3.52
N GLN A 251 6.98 -9.93 3.70
CA GLN A 251 8.29 -10.56 3.89
C GLN A 251 9.22 -10.30 2.70
N VAL A 252 8.72 -10.43 1.47
CA VAL A 252 9.48 -10.14 0.26
C VAL A 252 9.88 -8.67 0.21
N LEU A 253 8.94 -7.74 0.36
CA LEU A 253 9.20 -6.30 0.23
C LEU A 253 9.98 -5.71 1.41
N ASP A 254 9.92 -6.36 2.57
CA ASP A 254 10.73 -5.97 3.72
C ASP A 254 12.22 -6.22 3.48
N GLN A 255 12.57 -7.28 2.76
CA GLN A 255 13.96 -7.59 2.40
C GLN A 255 14.47 -6.79 1.18
N ASP A 256 13.56 -6.19 0.41
CA ASP A 256 13.93 -5.41 -0.78
C ASP A 256 14.51 -4.03 -0.40
N PRO A 257 15.78 -3.73 -0.71
CA PRO A 257 16.37 -2.43 -0.41
C PRO A 257 15.80 -1.28 -1.26
N THR A 258 15.07 -1.57 -2.34
CA THR A 258 14.49 -0.56 -3.23
C THR A 258 13.08 -0.13 -2.82
N THR A 259 12.39 -0.92 -1.99
CA THR A 259 11.07 -0.58 -1.45
C THR A 259 11.19 0.21 -0.15
N TYR A 260 10.73 1.46 -0.15
CA TYR A 260 10.77 2.36 1.00
C TYR A 260 9.42 2.47 1.72
N ALA A 261 8.32 2.43 0.96
CA ALA A 261 6.96 2.44 1.50
C ALA A 261 6.10 1.39 0.80
N ILE A 262 5.11 0.84 1.51
CA ILE A 262 4.24 -0.22 1.00
C ILE A 262 2.79 0.23 1.13
N ILE A 263 2.04 0.19 0.02
CA ILE A 263 0.59 0.41 0.01
C ILE A 263 -0.11 -0.95 -0.10
N LEU A 264 -1.11 -1.17 0.74
CA LEU A 264 -1.98 -2.34 0.73
C LEU A 264 -3.40 -1.91 0.39
N TYR A 265 -4.01 -2.51 -0.64
CA TYR A 265 -5.46 -2.49 -0.83
C TYR A 265 -6.05 -3.81 -0.31
N VAL A 266 -6.79 -3.71 0.80
CA VAL A 266 -7.23 -4.84 1.61
C VAL A 266 -8.74 -4.99 1.54
N GLU A 267 -9.20 -6.14 1.06
CA GLU A 267 -10.58 -6.62 1.20
C GLU A 267 -10.69 -7.52 2.44
N GLU A 268 -9.76 -8.45 2.60
CA GLU A 268 -9.68 -9.40 3.72
C GLU A 268 -8.22 -9.77 4.07
N ILE A 269 -7.93 -9.99 5.34
CA ILE A 269 -6.70 -10.63 5.83
C ILE A 269 -7.08 -11.91 6.59
N ARG A 270 -6.69 -13.06 6.03
CA ARG A 270 -6.98 -14.39 6.59
C ARG A 270 -6.35 -14.65 7.96
N ASP A 271 -5.07 -14.29 8.11
CA ASP A 271 -4.31 -14.46 9.34
C ASP A 271 -4.00 -13.09 9.97
N GLY A 272 -5.03 -12.46 10.51
CA GLY A 272 -4.92 -11.12 11.10
C GLY A 272 -3.90 -11.05 12.23
N ARG A 273 -3.77 -12.09 13.07
CA ARG A 273 -2.84 -12.08 14.22
C ARG A 273 -1.39 -12.07 13.76
N ASN A 274 -1.02 -12.96 12.83
CA ASN A 274 0.35 -12.98 12.32
C ASN A 274 0.64 -11.78 11.41
N PHE A 275 -0.35 -11.26 10.69
CA PHE A 275 -0.21 -10.00 9.96
C PHE A 275 0.16 -8.84 10.89
N ILE A 276 -0.58 -8.63 11.97
CA ILE A 276 -0.32 -7.57 12.94
C ILE A 276 1.05 -7.74 13.59
N LYS A 277 1.38 -8.98 13.99
CA LYS A 277 2.70 -9.30 14.55
C LYS A 277 3.82 -8.95 13.57
N TYR A 278 3.72 -9.37 12.32
CA TYR A 278 4.74 -9.11 11.31
C TYR A 278 4.83 -7.61 10.96
N ALA A 279 3.70 -6.97 10.65
CA ALA A 279 3.63 -5.55 10.30
C ALA A 279 4.24 -4.66 11.40
N SER A 280 4.03 -5.01 12.68
CA SER A 280 4.61 -4.27 13.80
C SER A 280 6.14 -4.23 13.81
N THR A 281 6.81 -5.23 13.21
CA THR A 281 8.28 -5.26 13.09
C THR A 281 8.83 -4.30 12.03
N MET A 282 7.97 -3.79 11.14
CA MET A 282 8.34 -2.83 10.09
C MET A 282 8.10 -1.37 10.50
N ARG A 283 7.42 -1.15 11.63
CA ARG A 283 7.08 0.16 12.17
C ARG A 283 8.31 1.06 12.34
N GLY A 284 8.20 2.31 11.90
CA GLY A 284 9.30 3.28 11.99
C GLY A 284 10.45 3.05 11.00
N ARG A 285 10.43 1.95 10.23
CA ARG A 285 11.47 1.61 9.25
C ARG A 285 10.96 1.66 7.81
N LYS A 286 9.88 0.94 7.51
CA LYS A 286 9.23 0.92 6.18
C LYS A 286 7.71 1.12 6.38
N PRO A 287 7.18 2.34 6.14
CA PRO A 287 5.76 2.60 6.32
C PRO A 287 4.88 1.64 5.53
N ILE A 288 3.90 1.06 6.22
CA ILE A 288 2.82 0.30 5.59
C ILE A 288 1.57 1.17 5.63
N ILE A 289 1.01 1.49 4.47
CA ILE A 289 -0.22 2.25 4.29
C ILE A 289 -1.30 1.28 3.84
N ALA A 290 -2.42 1.21 4.56
CA ALA A 290 -3.49 0.27 4.23
C ALA A 290 -4.82 0.98 3.94
N LEU A 291 -5.38 0.72 2.76
CA LEU A 291 -6.75 1.08 2.39
C LEU A 291 -7.64 -0.15 2.54
N LYS A 292 -8.50 -0.16 3.56
CA LYS A 292 -9.49 -1.23 3.78
C LYS A 292 -10.79 -0.89 3.03
N SER A 293 -11.26 -1.79 2.17
CA SER A 293 -12.57 -1.66 1.53
C SER A 293 -13.71 -2.09 2.49
N GLY A 294 -14.96 -1.73 2.18
CA GLY A 294 -16.11 -2.13 3.00
C GLY A 294 -16.23 -1.34 4.31
N SER A 295 -16.10 -0.01 4.25
CA SER A 295 -16.26 0.88 5.41
C SER A 295 -17.72 1.12 5.83
N SER A 296 -18.68 0.79 4.96
CA SER A 296 -20.12 0.86 5.26
C SER A 296 -20.73 -0.54 5.21
N GLU A 297 -21.88 -0.73 5.84
CA GLU A 297 -22.65 -1.99 5.79
C GLU A 297 -22.86 -2.47 4.35
N ARG A 298 -23.35 -1.59 3.47
CA ARG A 298 -23.51 -1.90 2.03
C ARG A 298 -22.19 -2.22 1.34
N GLY A 299 -21.10 -1.58 1.75
CA GLY A 299 -19.76 -1.88 1.24
C GLY A 299 -19.25 -3.25 1.69
N GLN A 300 -19.56 -3.66 2.93
CA GLN A 300 -19.25 -4.98 3.48
C GLN A 300 -20.05 -6.08 2.77
N GLU A 301 -21.33 -5.86 2.52
CA GLU A 301 -22.18 -6.77 1.73
C GLU A 301 -21.63 -6.95 0.30
N ALA A 302 -21.27 -5.85 -0.36
CA ALA A 302 -20.70 -5.88 -1.70
C ALA A 302 -19.35 -6.63 -1.73
N ALA A 303 -18.46 -6.36 -0.77
CA ALA A 303 -17.18 -7.06 -0.65
C ALA A 303 -17.36 -8.56 -0.36
N SER A 304 -18.33 -8.93 0.49
CA SER A 304 -18.64 -10.32 0.80
C SER A 304 -19.13 -11.07 -0.45
N SER A 305 -20.01 -10.43 -1.22
CA SER A 305 -20.54 -10.99 -2.47
C SER A 305 -19.46 -11.12 -3.56
N HIS A 306 -18.50 -10.19 -3.59
CA HIS A 306 -17.40 -10.18 -4.55
C HIS A 306 -16.34 -11.25 -4.26
N THR A 307 -16.03 -11.49 -2.98
CA THR A 307 -14.95 -12.41 -2.56
C THR A 307 -15.43 -13.81 -2.18
N GLY A 308 -16.73 -13.97 -1.94
CA GLY A 308 -17.31 -15.20 -1.39
C GLY A 308 -16.91 -15.47 0.07
N SER A 309 -16.47 -14.45 0.80
CA SER A 309 -16.06 -14.51 2.21
C SER A 309 -16.96 -13.63 3.08
N LEU A 310 -16.99 -13.86 4.40
CA LEU A 310 -17.69 -12.97 5.33
C LEU A 310 -16.86 -11.69 5.53
N ALA A 311 -17.45 -10.51 5.27
CA ALA A 311 -16.77 -9.24 5.52
C ALA A 311 -16.49 -9.05 7.01
N GLY A 312 -15.21 -8.85 7.35
CA GLY A 312 -14.80 -8.47 8.69
C GLY A 312 -15.11 -7.01 9.02
N SER A 313 -15.27 -6.71 10.31
CA SER A 313 -15.54 -5.37 10.83
C SER A 313 -14.46 -4.35 10.42
N PHE A 314 -14.85 -3.32 9.66
CA PHE A 314 -13.97 -2.23 9.25
C PHE A 314 -13.25 -1.59 10.44
N GLU A 315 -13.99 -1.27 11.51
CA GLU A 315 -13.45 -0.67 12.74
C GLU A 315 -12.39 -1.54 13.41
N THR A 316 -12.57 -2.86 13.40
CA THR A 316 -11.60 -3.80 13.94
C THR A 316 -10.30 -3.79 13.12
N TYR A 317 -10.40 -3.74 11.78
CA TYR A 317 -9.23 -3.59 10.92
C TYR A 317 -8.49 -2.29 11.18
N ILE A 318 -9.20 -1.16 11.25
CA ILE A 318 -8.59 0.15 11.50
C ILE A 318 -7.90 0.20 12.87
N ALA A 319 -8.54 -0.34 13.92
CA ALA A 319 -7.95 -0.43 15.25
C ALA A 319 -6.68 -1.31 15.25
N ALA A 320 -6.75 -2.47 14.61
CA ALA A 320 -5.61 -3.38 14.49
C ALA A 320 -4.45 -2.74 13.70
N PHE A 321 -4.73 -2.08 12.58
CA PHE A 321 -3.73 -1.35 11.81
C PHE A 321 -2.99 -0.32 12.65
N ARG A 322 -3.73 0.52 13.38
CA ARG A 322 -3.12 1.51 14.29
C ARG A 322 -2.23 0.85 15.34
N GLN A 323 -2.67 -0.25 15.94
CA GLN A 323 -1.87 -1.00 16.92
C GLN A 323 -0.57 -1.56 16.31
N ALA A 324 -0.58 -1.98 15.05
CA ALA A 324 0.60 -2.46 14.33
C ALA A 324 1.52 -1.32 13.82
N GLY A 325 1.11 -0.05 13.91
CA GLY A 325 1.81 1.05 13.23
C GLY A 325 1.60 1.06 11.71
N VAL A 326 0.59 0.34 11.21
CA VAL A 326 0.10 0.46 9.84
C VAL A 326 -0.74 1.74 9.74
N ILE A 327 -0.47 2.57 8.75
CA ILE A 327 -1.16 3.84 8.51
C ILE A 327 -2.46 3.56 7.76
N PRO A 328 -3.65 3.71 8.39
CA PRO A 328 -4.90 3.58 7.65
C PRO A 328 -5.08 4.79 6.70
N ALA A 329 -5.41 4.51 5.46
CA ALA A 329 -5.85 5.49 4.47
C ALA A 329 -7.32 5.27 4.13
N PHE A 330 -8.04 6.33 3.78
CA PHE A 330 -9.49 6.28 3.51
C PHE A 330 -9.86 6.54 2.05
N SER A 331 -8.85 6.72 1.19
CA SER A 331 -9.00 6.77 -0.26
C SER A 331 -7.70 6.36 -0.96
N LEU A 332 -7.78 6.05 -2.26
CA LEU A 332 -6.58 5.79 -3.06
C LEU A 332 -5.66 7.02 -3.12
N ASN A 333 -6.21 8.21 -3.35
CA ASN A 333 -5.42 9.44 -3.38
C ASN A 333 -4.67 9.63 -2.05
N GLU A 334 -5.35 9.48 -0.92
CA GLU A 334 -4.73 9.59 0.41
C GLU A 334 -3.62 8.55 0.62
N ALA A 335 -3.83 7.30 0.23
CA ALA A 335 -2.80 6.27 0.38
C ALA A 335 -1.52 6.62 -0.40
N PHE A 336 -1.68 7.12 -1.62
CA PHE A 336 -0.56 7.53 -2.47
C PHE A 336 0.07 8.86 -2.03
N ASP A 337 -0.70 9.78 -1.48
CA ASP A 337 -0.22 11.01 -0.89
C ASP A 337 0.68 10.75 0.33
N ILE A 338 0.28 9.81 1.19
CA ILE A 338 1.10 9.35 2.33
C ILE A 338 2.37 8.65 1.81
N ALA A 339 2.24 7.75 0.82
CA ALA A 339 3.39 7.03 0.30
C ALA A 339 4.42 7.97 -0.37
N ARG A 340 3.98 8.99 -1.12
CA ARG A 340 4.86 10.00 -1.72
C ARG A 340 5.67 10.77 -0.67
N LEU A 341 5.04 11.10 0.46
CA LEU A 341 5.73 11.72 1.59
C LEU A 341 6.79 10.77 2.18
N ALA A 342 6.39 9.52 2.41
CA ALA A 342 7.25 8.49 3.01
C ALA A 342 8.49 8.20 2.16
N VAL A 343 8.38 8.15 0.83
CA VAL A 343 9.54 7.90 -0.06
C VAL A 343 10.39 9.14 -0.32
N SER A 344 9.98 10.32 0.15
CA SER A 344 10.76 11.55 0.02
C SER A 344 11.91 11.60 1.03
N GLU A 345 11.58 11.71 2.32
CA GLU A 345 12.55 11.88 3.42
C GLU A 345 12.35 10.82 4.52
N GLY A 346 11.49 9.81 4.30
CA GLY A 346 11.15 8.80 5.30
C GLY A 346 10.13 9.26 6.34
N TYR A 347 10.27 8.76 7.57
CA TYR A 347 9.49 9.21 8.72
C TYR A 347 9.99 10.58 9.21
N PRO A 348 9.08 11.54 9.52
CA PRO A 348 9.48 12.79 10.16
C PRO A 348 10.09 12.49 11.54
N ARG A 349 11.13 13.24 11.91
CA ARG A 349 11.86 13.05 13.18
C ARG A 349 11.08 13.49 14.42
N GLY A 350 9.97 14.18 14.21
CA GLY A 350 9.09 14.71 15.22
C GLY A 350 7.95 15.48 14.55
N LYS A 351 7.16 16.18 15.37
CA LYS A 351 5.95 16.89 14.93
C LYS A 351 6.08 18.41 14.95
N ARG A 352 7.26 18.95 15.29
CA ARG A 352 7.53 20.39 15.36
C ARG A 352 7.52 20.98 13.97
N THR A 353 6.48 21.75 13.66
CA THR A 353 6.18 22.20 12.31
C THR A 353 6.35 23.70 12.18
N ILE A 354 7.11 24.13 11.18
CA ILE A 354 7.22 25.52 10.74
C ILE A 354 6.49 25.70 9.41
N ILE A 355 5.62 26.71 9.32
CA ILE A 355 4.89 27.03 8.10
C ILE A 355 5.49 28.31 7.51
N LEU A 356 5.88 28.25 6.24
CA LEU A 356 6.47 29.37 5.50
C LEU A 356 5.55 29.69 4.32
N THR A 357 5.01 30.91 4.26
CA THR A 357 3.98 31.24 3.26
C THR A 357 4.13 32.65 2.70
N ASN A 358 3.69 32.88 1.46
CA ASN A 358 3.46 34.23 0.92
C ASN A 358 1.97 34.63 0.92
N ALA A 359 1.11 33.77 1.46
CA ALA A 359 -0.32 33.93 1.39
C ALA A 359 -0.95 33.69 2.77
N GLY A 360 -1.13 34.78 3.52
CA GLY A 360 -1.66 34.74 4.89
C GLY A 360 -3.00 34.02 5.04
N GLY A 361 -3.90 34.11 4.05
CA GLY A 361 -5.17 33.36 4.05
C GLY A 361 -4.96 31.85 4.09
N PHE A 362 -4.00 31.32 3.33
CA PHE A 362 -3.62 29.91 3.42
C PHE A 362 -2.84 29.59 4.70
N GLY A 363 -2.15 30.57 5.28
CA GLY A 363 -1.54 30.44 6.61
C GLY A 363 -2.57 30.17 7.71
N VAL A 364 -3.75 30.80 7.65
CA VAL A 364 -4.85 30.53 8.60
C VAL A 364 -5.35 29.08 8.44
N LEU A 365 -5.67 28.67 7.21
CA LEU A 365 -6.09 27.28 6.93
C LEU A 365 -5.03 26.25 7.35
N ALA A 366 -3.76 26.58 7.13
CA ALA A 366 -2.64 25.74 7.54
C ALA A 366 -2.60 25.55 9.07
N ALA A 367 -2.93 26.58 9.85
CA ALA A 367 -3.03 26.48 11.30
C ALA A 367 -4.19 25.57 11.73
N ASP A 368 -5.37 25.74 11.13
CA ASP A 368 -6.54 24.89 11.40
C ASP A 368 -6.23 23.40 11.09
N TYR A 369 -5.54 23.13 9.97
CA TYR A 369 -5.16 21.77 9.61
C TYR A 369 -4.02 21.21 10.45
N ALA A 370 -3.06 22.03 10.86
CA ALA A 370 -2.01 21.61 11.79
C ALA A 370 -2.63 21.11 13.10
N GLU A 371 -3.56 21.86 13.67
CA GLU A 371 -4.30 21.47 14.88
C GLU A 371 -5.11 20.19 14.65
N LYS A 372 -5.89 20.14 13.55
CA LYS A 372 -6.73 18.99 13.21
C LYS A 372 -5.95 17.68 13.04
N PHE A 373 -4.74 17.73 12.50
CA PHE A 373 -3.93 16.55 12.18
C PHE A 373 -2.76 16.32 13.14
N GLY A 374 -2.69 17.09 14.25
CA GLY A 374 -1.74 16.86 15.35
C GLY A 374 -0.30 17.28 15.04
N LEU A 375 -0.10 18.30 14.21
CA LEU A 375 1.20 18.93 13.97
C LEU A 375 1.40 20.06 14.98
N ASP A 376 2.57 20.09 15.63
CA ASP A 376 2.88 21.09 16.65
C ASP A 376 3.43 22.36 15.99
N MET A 377 2.61 23.40 15.87
CA MET A 377 3.08 24.71 15.44
C MET A 377 3.94 25.36 16.53
N ILE A 378 5.25 25.36 16.30
CA ILE A 378 6.23 25.87 17.26
C ILE A 378 6.29 27.39 17.29
N ASN A 379 6.57 27.91 18.48
CA ASN A 379 6.96 29.31 18.65
C ASN A 379 8.37 29.54 18.08
N LEU A 380 8.60 30.75 17.58
CA LEU A 380 9.92 31.15 17.06
C LEU A 380 10.87 31.42 18.24
N PRO A 381 12.02 30.75 18.33
CA PRO A 381 13.05 31.11 19.31
C PRO A 381 13.54 32.54 19.07
N ASP A 382 13.96 33.26 20.12
CA ASP A 382 14.37 34.67 20.05
C ASP A 382 15.40 34.94 18.94
N GLY A 383 16.43 34.08 18.81
CA GLY A 383 17.44 34.23 17.76
C GLY A 383 16.90 34.08 16.33
N VAL A 384 15.88 33.24 16.13
CA VAL A 384 15.21 33.06 14.83
C VAL A 384 14.30 34.26 14.56
N TYR A 385 13.54 34.68 15.57
CA TYR A 385 12.67 35.85 15.49
C TYR A 385 13.47 37.10 15.11
N GLU A 386 14.60 37.36 15.78
CA GLU A 386 15.45 38.51 15.49
C GLU A 386 16.01 38.50 14.05
N GLU A 387 16.46 37.35 13.54
CA GLU A 387 16.97 37.26 12.17
C GLU A 387 15.87 37.44 11.13
N LEU A 388 14.69 36.87 11.36
CA LEU A 388 13.52 37.11 10.51
C LEU A 388 13.10 38.58 10.55
N ASN A 389 13.09 39.20 11.74
CA ASN A 389 12.68 40.60 11.90
C ASN A 389 13.65 41.60 11.24
N ARG A 390 14.94 41.27 11.14
CA ARG A 390 15.91 42.07 10.38
C ARG A 390 15.80 41.86 8.86
N LEU A 391 15.32 40.70 8.43
CA LEU A 391 15.25 40.30 7.02
C LEU A 391 13.93 40.71 6.35
N LEU A 392 12.81 40.48 7.03
CA LEU A 392 11.47 40.64 6.49
C LEU A 392 10.93 42.07 6.72
N PRO A 393 9.99 42.54 5.88
CA PRO A 393 9.33 43.83 6.11
C PRO A 393 8.54 43.83 7.41
N ASP A 394 8.43 44.97 8.09
CA ASP A 394 7.78 45.13 9.40
C ASP A 394 6.37 44.51 9.51
N LEU A 395 5.66 44.38 8.39
CA LEU A 395 4.29 43.85 8.29
C LEU A 395 4.19 42.32 8.28
N TRP A 396 5.31 41.58 8.32
CA TRP A 396 5.28 40.12 8.40
C TRP A 396 4.57 39.63 9.68
N SER A 397 4.23 38.35 9.76
CA SER A 397 3.34 37.84 10.83
C SER A 397 3.91 37.88 12.26
N HIS A 398 5.23 38.01 12.44
CA HIS A 398 5.94 37.95 13.73
C HIS A 398 5.76 36.63 14.51
N LYS A 399 5.27 35.57 13.87
CA LYS A 399 4.99 34.27 14.48
C LYS A 399 5.01 33.15 13.44
N ASN A 400 4.73 31.92 13.87
CA ASN A 400 4.42 30.79 13.00
C ASN A 400 2.88 30.74 12.79
N PRO A 401 2.36 30.79 11.54
CA PRO A 401 3.04 30.74 10.25
C PRO A 401 3.87 32.00 9.95
N VAL A 402 5.04 31.82 9.37
CA VAL A 402 5.89 32.93 8.89
C VAL A 402 5.31 33.41 7.55
N ASP A 403 4.59 34.51 7.57
CA ASP A 403 4.01 35.14 6.38
C ASP A 403 5.00 36.16 5.79
N LEU A 404 5.56 35.80 4.63
CA LEU A 404 6.54 36.57 3.87
C LEU A 404 5.88 37.69 3.05
N LEU A 405 4.56 37.86 3.13
CA LEU A 405 3.73 38.80 2.35
C LEU A 405 3.59 38.41 0.87
N GLY A 406 2.48 38.88 0.26
CA GLY A 406 2.10 38.52 -1.11
C GLY A 406 3.01 39.05 -2.22
N ASP A 407 3.86 40.03 -1.94
CA ASP A 407 4.85 40.57 -2.87
C ASP A 407 6.20 39.80 -2.81
N SER A 408 6.29 38.76 -1.97
CA SER A 408 7.53 37.98 -1.84
C SER A 408 7.93 37.29 -3.14
N ASN A 409 9.25 37.24 -3.35
CA ASN A 409 9.89 36.58 -4.48
C ASN A 409 10.80 35.43 -3.98
N ALA A 410 11.37 34.67 -4.90
CA ALA A 410 12.16 33.48 -4.57
C ALA A 410 13.40 33.83 -3.72
N ALA A 411 13.97 35.03 -3.93
CA ALA A 411 15.10 35.50 -3.12
C ALA A 411 14.71 35.75 -1.65
N ARG A 412 13.49 36.24 -1.37
CA ARG A 412 12.99 36.38 0.00
C ARG A 412 12.83 35.02 0.67
N PHE A 413 12.27 34.03 -0.04
CA PHE A 413 12.21 32.64 0.46
C PHE A 413 13.61 32.05 0.67
N ALA A 414 14.53 32.23 -0.27
CA ALA A 414 15.92 31.74 -0.17
C ALA A 414 16.59 32.21 1.14
N ARG A 415 16.44 33.50 1.46
CA ARG A 415 17.00 34.09 2.69
C ARG A 415 16.32 33.59 3.96
N VAL A 416 15.01 33.33 3.93
CA VAL A 416 14.30 32.68 5.05
C VAL A 416 14.76 31.23 5.19
N PHE A 417 14.97 30.50 4.09
CA PHE A 417 15.48 29.14 4.11
C PHE A 417 16.92 29.08 4.66
N ASP A 418 17.76 30.08 4.41
CA ASP A 418 19.09 30.17 5.03
C ASP A 418 19.00 30.22 6.56
N ILE A 419 18.04 30.97 7.10
CA ILE A 419 17.76 31.01 8.55
C ILE A 419 17.26 29.64 9.01
N MET A 420 16.33 29.00 8.28
CA MET A 420 15.82 27.68 8.66
C MET A 420 16.91 26.59 8.66
N ILE A 421 17.84 26.62 7.70
CA ILE A 421 19.01 25.73 7.63
C ILE A 421 19.95 25.98 8.82
N LYS A 422 20.25 27.26 9.11
CA LYS A 422 21.10 27.67 10.23
C LYS A 422 20.54 27.22 11.58
N PHE A 423 19.22 27.32 11.75
CA PHE A 423 18.52 26.97 12.98
C PHE A 423 17.72 25.66 12.85
N GLN A 424 18.22 24.66 12.14
CA GLN A 424 17.44 23.42 11.86
C GLN A 424 17.10 22.54 13.08
N ASN A 425 17.61 22.84 14.28
CA ASN A 425 17.38 22.02 15.47
C ASN A 425 16.00 22.22 16.12
N PHE A 426 15.33 23.37 15.89
CA PHE A 426 14.06 23.68 16.57
C PHE A 426 12.82 23.14 15.83
N TRP A 427 12.95 22.70 14.57
CA TRP A 427 11.85 22.23 13.73
C TRP A 427 12.16 20.88 13.06
N ASP A 428 11.12 20.07 12.84
CA ASP A 428 11.19 18.73 12.25
C ASP A 428 10.58 18.68 10.84
N ILE A 429 9.59 19.54 10.58
CA ILE A 429 8.85 19.62 9.31
C ILE A 429 8.71 21.09 8.90
N ALA A 430 9.04 21.41 7.65
CA ALA A 430 8.74 22.69 7.02
C ALA A 430 7.67 22.50 5.95
N ILE A 431 6.54 23.21 6.08
CA ILE A 431 5.50 23.26 5.06
C ILE A 431 5.59 24.60 4.35
N VAL A 432 5.99 24.57 3.08
CA VAL A 432 6.16 25.76 2.23
C VAL A 432 4.90 25.93 1.39
N ILE A 433 4.14 26.97 1.69
CA ILE A 433 2.88 27.28 1.02
C ILE A 433 3.09 28.47 0.11
N THR A 434 2.64 28.36 -1.14
CA THR A 434 2.63 29.52 -2.02
C THR A 434 1.39 29.59 -2.89
N ALA A 435 0.91 30.80 -3.11
CA ALA A 435 -0.09 31.10 -4.13
C ALA A 435 0.58 31.80 -5.34
N PRO A 436 0.01 31.69 -6.55
CA PRO A 436 0.58 32.30 -7.75
C PRO A 436 0.56 33.83 -7.63
N VAL A 437 1.73 34.46 -7.80
CA VAL A 437 1.88 35.92 -7.79
C VAL A 437 2.82 36.37 -8.90
N ALA A 438 2.58 37.55 -9.47
CA ALA A 438 3.33 38.05 -10.63
C ALA A 438 4.84 38.25 -10.37
N MET A 439 5.23 38.46 -9.11
CA MET A 439 6.61 38.75 -8.71
C MET A 439 7.46 37.50 -8.45
N MET A 440 6.86 36.29 -8.58
CA MET A 440 7.49 35.01 -8.26
C MET A 440 7.51 34.09 -9.48
N ASP A 441 8.69 33.74 -9.98
CA ASP A 441 8.83 32.57 -10.85
C ASP A 441 8.82 31.31 -9.96
N PRO A 442 7.81 30.44 -10.07
CA PRO A 442 7.70 29.27 -9.21
C PRO A 442 8.85 28.27 -9.39
N LYS A 443 9.54 28.25 -10.55
CA LYS A 443 10.72 27.39 -10.75
C LYS A 443 11.88 27.81 -9.86
N ASN A 444 12.06 29.11 -9.64
CA ASN A 444 13.09 29.62 -8.74
C ASN A 444 12.77 29.24 -7.29
N LEU A 445 11.49 29.29 -6.88
CA LEU A 445 11.10 28.81 -5.56
C LEU A 445 11.34 27.30 -5.41
N ALA A 446 10.97 26.49 -6.41
CA ALA A 446 11.26 25.06 -6.40
C ALA A 446 12.76 24.77 -6.27
N HIS A 447 13.61 25.52 -6.97
CA HIS A 447 15.06 25.42 -6.83
C HIS A 447 15.53 25.67 -5.39
N GLU A 448 14.99 26.70 -4.75
CA GLU A 448 15.30 27.03 -3.35
C GLU A 448 14.76 26.00 -2.35
N MET A 449 13.59 25.40 -2.62
CA MET A 449 13.07 24.29 -1.82
C MET A 449 13.92 23.03 -1.93
N ILE A 450 14.42 22.73 -3.14
CA ILE A 450 15.38 21.63 -3.36
C ILE A 450 16.66 21.88 -2.59
N ARG A 451 17.16 23.13 -2.58
CA ARG A 451 18.29 23.51 -1.75
C ARG A 451 17.99 23.33 -0.26
N LEU A 452 16.83 23.78 0.22
CA LEU A 452 16.42 23.60 1.61
C LEU A 452 16.46 22.12 2.02
N SER A 453 15.80 21.23 1.27
CA SER A 453 15.79 19.77 1.54
C SER A 453 17.22 19.19 1.59
N ARG A 454 18.11 19.57 0.66
CA ARG A 454 19.50 19.08 0.64
C ARG A 454 20.37 19.51 1.82
N PHE A 455 20.09 20.66 2.42
CA PHE A 455 20.91 21.26 3.48
C PHE A 455 20.27 21.18 4.87
N THR A 456 19.11 20.54 4.99
CA THR A 456 18.44 20.27 6.26
C THR A 456 18.35 18.76 6.49
N ARG A 457 18.14 18.39 7.75
CA ARG A 457 17.83 17.01 8.15
C ARG A 457 16.35 16.77 8.41
N SER A 458 15.55 17.81 8.21
CA SER A 458 14.13 17.90 8.53
C SER A 458 13.29 17.76 7.24
N MET A 459 12.04 17.33 7.37
CA MET A 459 11.17 17.08 6.23
C MET A 459 10.73 18.41 5.58
N VAL A 460 10.75 18.49 4.25
CA VAL A 460 10.25 19.64 3.48
C VAL A 460 9.05 19.22 2.66
N VAL A 461 7.94 19.92 2.83
CA VAL A 461 6.67 19.64 2.14
C VAL A 461 6.23 20.87 1.35
N GLY A 462 5.97 20.69 0.06
CA GLY A 462 5.46 21.73 -0.82
C GLY A 462 3.94 21.76 -0.87
N CYS A 463 3.39 22.98 -0.80
CA CYS A 463 2.03 23.31 -1.14
C CYS A 463 2.06 24.47 -2.14
N LEU A 464 2.59 24.20 -3.34
CA LEU A 464 2.55 25.14 -4.47
C LEU A 464 1.13 25.09 -5.06
N LEU A 465 0.27 25.96 -4.54
CA LEU A 465 -1.15 26.01 -4.88
C LEU A 465 -1.32 26.73 -6.23
N GLY A 466 -2.18 26.20 -7.10
CA GLY A 466 -2.44 26.76 -8.42
C GLY A 466 -2.66 25.70 -9.50
N GLY A 467 -2.71 26.15 -10.75
CA GLY A 467 -2.85 25.30 -11.94
C GLY A 467 -1.57 25.28 -12.78
N ASP A 468 -1.72 25.40 -14.10
CA ASP A 468 -0.65 25.26 -15.07
C ASP A 468 0.57 26.17 -14.82
N SER A 469 0.36 27.35 -14.25
CA SER A 469 1.45 28.27 -13.89
C SER A 469 2.46 27.67 -12.91
N MET A 470 2.03 26.73 -12.06
CA MET A 470 2.88 26.08 -11.05
C MET A 470 3.48 24.76 -11.55
N LYS A 471 2.98 24.21 -12.67
CA LYS A 471 3.29 22.85 -13.12
C LYS A 471 4.78 22.57 -13.25
N ALA A 472 5.54 23.46 -13.88
CA ALA A 472 6.98 23.28 -14.07
C ALA A 472 7.74 23.18 -12.73
N ALA A 473 7.33 23.96 -11.74
CA ALA A 473 7.93 23.91 -10.40
C ALA A 473 7.56 22.64 -9.65
N ILE A 474 6.31 22.19 -9.77
CA ILE A 474 5.84 20.91 -9.21
C ILE A 474 6.59 19.73 -9.83
N ASP A 475 6.80 19.75 -11.15
CA ASP A 475 7.57 18.73 -11.87
C ASP A 475 9.04 18.70 -11.37
N MET A 476 9.67 19.87 -11.17
CA MET A 476 11.02 19.97 -10.59
C MET A 476 11.11 19.40 -9.18
N LEU A 477 10.13 19.70 -8.31
CA LEU A 477 10.07 19.14 -6.96
C LEU A 477 9.92 17.62 -7.01
N GLY A 478 9.06 17.10 -7.89
CA GLY A 478 8.86 15.66 -8.09
C GLY A 478 10.13 14.94 -8.54
N GLU A 479 10.90 15.51 -9.48
CA GLU A 479 12.19 14.95 -9.92
C GLU A 479 13.25 14.95 -8.82
N ALA A 480 13.16 15.91 -7.88
CA ALA A 480 13.99 15.97 -6.70
C ALA A 480 13.44 15.13 -5.52
N HIS A 481 12.37 14.36 -5.72
CA HIS A 481 11.69 13.56 -4.69
C HIS A 481 11.16 14.39 -3.52
N ILE A 482 10.74 15.65 -3.75
CA ILE A 482 10.10 16.51 -2.74
C ILE A 482 8.59 16.49 -2.99
N PRO A 483 7.75 16.13 -2.00
CA PRO A 483 6.32 16.02 -2.18
C PRO A 483 5.72 17.41 -2.34
N ASN A 484 4.81 17.52 -3.31
CA ASN A 484 3.95 18.68 -3.46
C ASN A 484 2.49 18.26 -3.50
N TYR A 485 1.67 18.96 -2.71
CA TYR A 485 0.23 18.78 -2.63
C TYR A 485 -0.49 20.00 -3.22
N GLN A 486 -1.53 19.73 -4.02
CA GLN A 486 -2.34 20.78 -4.64
C GLN A 486 -3.48 21.23 -3.71
N ASP A 487 -3.91 20.36 -2.80
CA ASP A 487 -4.83 20.69 -1.72
C ASP A 487 -4.03 20.77 -0.41
N LEU A 488 -4.28 21.83 0.36
CA LEU A 488 -3.57 22.07 1.60
C LEU A 488 -3.92 21.02 2.66
N GLN A 489 -5.18 20.62 2.77
CA GLN A 489 -5.62 19.64 3.76
C GLN A 489 -4.96 18.28 3.54
N ASP A 490 -4.73 17.90 2.28
CA ASP A 490 -4.07 16.65 1.91
C ASP A 490 -2.63 16.57 2.43
N ALA A 491 -1.88 17.68 2.36
CA ALA A 491 -0.51 17.75 2.90
C ALA A 491 -0.48 17.50 4.42
N PHE A 492 -1.32 18.23 5.17
CA PHE A 492 -1.35 18.11 6.62
C PHE A 492 -1.88 16.74 7.07
N ARG A 493 -2.88 16.19 6.38
CA ARG A 493 -3.37 14.84 6.63
C ARG A 493 -2.28 13.79 6.40
N ALA A 494 -1.54 13.88 5.29
CA ALA A 494 -0.48 12.92 4.99
C ALA A 494 0.61 12.94 6.07
N VAL A 495 1.07 14.14 6.47
CA VAL A 495 2.05 14.32 7.54
C VAL A 495 1.53 13.79 8.88
N GLY A 496 0.32 14.16 9.28
CA GLY A 496 -0.30 13.72 10.53
C GLY A 496 -0.51 12.20 10.60
N SER A 497 -0.92 11.58 9.49
CA SER A 497 -1.08 10.12 9.39
C SER A 497 0.24 9.38 9.62
N ILE A 498 1.35 9.87 9.07
CA ILE A 498 2.68 9.28 9.31
C ILE A 498 3.10 9.47 10.77
N ILE A 499 2.97 10.69 11.32
CA ILE A 499 3.33 10.99 12.72
C ILE A 499 2.56 10.09 13.68
N SER A 500 1.24 9.98 13.51
CA SER A 500 0.40 9.17 14.40
C SER A 500 0.76 7.69 14.38
N SER A 501 1.21 7.14 13.25
CA SER A 501 1.68 5.74 13.18
C SER A 501 2.99 5.47 13.94
N CYS A 502 3.79 6.52 14.18
CA CYS A 502 5.00 6.43 15.01
C CYS A 502 4.68 6.41 16.49
N VAL A 503 3.54 6.97 16.91
CA VAL A 503 3.14 7.14 18.31
C VAL A 503 2.04 6.13 18.63
N VAL A 504 2.41 4.92 19.01
CA VAL A 504 1.48 4.03 19.72
C VAL A 504 1.54 4.45 21.17
N ASN A 505 0.46 5.03 21.67
CA ASN A 505 0.19 5.08 23.11
C ASN A 505 0.16 3.63 23.60
N GLY A 506 1.30 3.16 24.10
CA GLY A 506 1.43 1.95 24.87
C GLY A 506 2.16 2.38 26.12
N TYR A 507 1.49 2.26 27.26
CA TYR A 507 2.07 2.07 28.58
C TYR A 507 3.51 2.55 28.71
N GLU A 508 3.67 3.74 29.30
CA GLU A 508 4.85 3.98 30.11
C GLU A 508 5.03 2.75 31.00
N GLU A 509 6.12 2.02 30.80
CA GLU A 509 6.67 1.20 31.87
C GLU A 509 7.05 2.17 32.99
N GLU A 510 6.09 2.43 33.88
CA GLU A 510 6.36 2.70 35.29
C GLU A 510 6.33 1.39 36.09
#